data_AF-A0A6P1CLP2-F1
#
_entry.id   AF-A0A6P1CLP2-F1
#
_cell.length_a   1.000
_cell.length_b   1.000
_cell.length_c   1.000
_cell.angle_alpha   90.00
_cell.angle_beta   90.00
_cell.angle_gamma   90.00
#
_symmetry.space_group_name_H-M   'P 1'
#
loop_
_entity.id
_entity.type
_entity.pdbx_description
1 polymer ?
#
loop_
_entity_poly.entity_id
_entity_poly.type
_entity_poly.pdbx_seq_one_letter_code
_entity_poly.pdbx_strand_id
1 'polypeptide(L)'
;MAGWWRRRSDKNSWHFPPGYSRKEKARIIAQFAEFDRDRRQAEADALANPYRPDPSDDPAIEAALRAAPREAWERLWSAVDQLLVEDQASHGTMRFENTDGSLCMPHVDYSKSVDRVVESLYEVDAIVSFPWMKWKLRSVYPGGRGLEAAPVADAARVLTAVVRAERFNDGVILAALGDGTLQAALNRLRTWYEDQPA
;
A
#
# COMPACT_ATOMS: atom_id res chain seq x y z
N MET A 1 2.20 -33.12 0.98
CA MET A 1 3.26 -32.57 0.11
C MET A 1 2.63 -31.53 -0.82
N ALA A 2 2.72 -30.25 -0.46
CA ALA A 2 2.15 -29.15 -1.23
C ALA A 2 3.10 -28.77 -2.37
N GLY A 3 2.83 -29.25 -3.58
CA GLY A 3 3.59 -28.91 -4.78
C GLY A 3 3.30 -27.47 -5.21
N TRP A 4 4.34 -26.65 -5.28
CA TRP A 4 4.28 -25.29 -5.81
C TRP A 4 3.94 -25.30 -7.30
N TRP A 5 2.80 -24.73 -7.68
CA TRP A 5 2.41 -24.52 -9.08
C TRP A 5 2.87 -23.13 -9.52
N ARG A 6 3.85 -23.05 -10.42
CA ARG A 6 4.30 -21.76 -11.00
C ARG A 6 3.67 -21.56 -12.38
N ARG A 7 2.78 -20.58 -12.52
CA ARG A 7 2.41 -20.01 -13.82
C ARG A 7 3.59 -19.14 -14.28
N ARG A 8 4.29 -19.52 -15.36
CA ARG A 8 5.20 -18.58 -16.05
C ARG A 8 4.32 -17.57 -16.80
N SER A 9 4.57 -16.27 -16.63
CA SER A 9 3.70 -15.20 -17.15
C SER A 9 3.54 -15.18 -18.67
N ASP A 10 4.41 -15.86 -19.42
CA ASP A 10 4.53 -15.60 -20.86
C ASP A 10 4.10 -16.75 -21.78
N LYS A 11 3.67 -17.91 -21.24
CA LYS A 11 3.16 -19.03 -22.07
C LYS A 11 1.97 -19.70 -21.41
N ASN A 12 0.91 -19.87 -22.19
CA ASN A 12 -0.36 -20.49 -21.81
C ASN A 12 -0.27 -22.01 -21.53
N SER A 13 0.89 -22.49 -21.03
CA SER A 13 1.23 -23.90 -20.86
C SER A 13 1.40 -24.25 -19.38
N TRP A 14 0.50 -25.07 -18.87
CA TRP A 14 0.60 -25.66 -17.55
C TRP A 14 1.64 -26.79 -17.54
N HIS A 15 2.72 -26.62 -16.78
CA HIS A 15 3.66 -27.71 -16.50
C HIS A 15 3.22 -28.47 -15.26
N PHE A 16 2.89 -29.74 -15.44
CA PHE A 16 2.55 -30.65 -14.34
C PHE A 16 3.74 -31.56 -14.04
N PRO A 17 4.10 -31.78 -12.76
CA PRO A 17 5.06 -32.82 -12.38
C PRO A 17 4.65 -34.20 -12.95
N PRO A 18 5.61 -35.11 -13.17
CA PRO A 18 5.29 -36.49 -13.51
C PRO A 18 4.42 -37.14 -12.41
N GLY A 19 3.51 -38.04 -12.81
CA GLY A 19 2.60 -38.76 -11.88
C GLY A 19 1.14 -38.31 -11.87
N TYR A 20 0.80 -37.15 -12.47
CA TYR A 20 -0.59 -36.72 -12.60
C TYR A 20 -1.29 -37.36 -13.81
N SER A 21 -2.46 -37.97 -13.59
CA SER A 21 -3.32 -38.50 -14.65
C SER A 21 -3.94 -37.37 -15.49
N ARG A 22 -4.43 -37.69 -16.70
CA ARG A 22 -5.14 -36.72 -17.55
C ARG A 22 -6.34 -36.08 -16.84
N LYS A 23 -7.07 -36.87 -16.05
CA LYS A 23 -8.25 -36.42 -15.30
C LYS A 23 -7.89 -35.42 -14.20
N GLU A 24 -6.80 -35.68 -13.47
CA GLU A 24 -6.32 -34.76 -12.42
C GLU A 24 -5.79 -33.45 -12.99
N LYS A 25 -5.04 -33.50 -14.10
CA LYS A 25 -4.60 -32.29 -14.81
C LYS A 25 -5.79 -31.44 -15.25
N ALA A 26 -6.81 -32.06 -15.86
CA ALA A 26 -8.02 -31.36 -16.28
C ALA A 26 -8.78 -30.73 -15.10
N ARG A 27 -8.88 -31.43 -13.95
CA ARG A 27 -9.51 -30.89 -12.74
C ARG A 27 -8.77 -29.66 -12.22
N ILE A 28 -7.45 -29.72 -12.13
CA ILE A 28 -6.62 -28.61 -11.64
C ILE A 28 -6.75 -27.38 -12.58
N ILE A 29 -6.69 -27.59 -13.89
CA ILE A 29 -6.89 -26.51 -14.88
C ILE A 29 -8.29 -25.88 -14.70
N ALA A 30 -9.33 -26.69 -14.55
CA ALA A 30 -10.70 -26.21 -14.35
C ALA A 30 -10.84 -25.37 -13.06
N GLN A 31 -10.24 -25.83 -11.96
CA GLN A 31 -10.23 -25.11 -10.67
C GLN A 31 -9.51 -23.76 -10.77
N PHE A 32 -8.35 -23.71 -11.41
CA PHE A 32 -7.64 -22.45 -11.63
C PHE A 32 -8.41 -21.51 -12.58
N ALA A 33 -9.07 -22.05 -13.61
CA ALA A 33 -9.88 -21.25 -14.52
C ALA A 33 -11.12 -20.67 -13.82
N GLU A 34 -11.72 -21.40 -12.90
CA GLU A 34 -12.81 -20.93 -12.03
C GLU A 34 -12.32 -19.83 -11.10
N PHE A 35 -11.23 -20.07 -10.35
CA PHE A 35 -10.60 -19.04 -9.52
C PHE A 35 -10.24 -17.76 -10.30
N ASP A 36 -9.67 -17.90 -11.50
CA ASP A 36 -9.33 -16.76 -12.37
C ASP A 36 -10.58 -16.01 -12.87
N ARG A 37 -11.73 -16.68 -13.03
CA ARG A 37 -13.01 -16.02 -13.36
C ARG A 37 -13.55 -15.27 -12.15
N ASP A 38 -13.58 -15.91 -10.99
CA ASP A 38 -14.10 -15.32 -9.76
C ASP A 38 -13.28 -14.08 -9.37
N ARG A 39 -11.94 -14.17 -9.46
CA ARG A 39 -11.04 -13.03 -9.26
C ARG A 39 -11.35 -11.87 -10.21
N ARG A 40 -11.51 -12.16 -11.51
CA ARG A 40 -11.84 -11.14 -12.51
C ARG A 40 -13.21 -10.52 -12.30
N GLN A 41 -14.20 -11.31 -11.88
CA GLN A 41 -15.53 -10.80 -11.55
C GLN A 41 -15.46 -9.89 -10.31
N ALA A 42 -14.77 -10.31 -9.25
CA ALA A 42 -14.57 -9.49 -8.05
C ALA A 42 -13.83 -8.17 -8.36
N GLU A 43 -12.82 -8.21 -9.22
CA GLU A 43 -12.12 -7.01 -9.72
C GLU A 43 -13.05 -6.10 -10.52
N ALA A 44 -13.88 -6.66 -11.41
CA ALA A 44 -14.85 -5.92 -12.20
C ALA A 44 -15.94 -5.28 -11.32
N ASP A 45 -16.44 -5.99 -10.32
CA ASP A 45 -17.44 -5.48 -9.37
C ASP A 45 -16.85 -4.35 -8.50
N ALA A 46 -15.59 -4.50 -8.07
CA ALA A 46 -14.87 -3.44 -7.36
C ALA A 46 -14.59 -2.21 -8.23
N LEU A 47 -14.41 -2.39 -9.54
CA LEU A 47 -14.29 -1.31 -10.53
C LEU A 47 -15.63 -0.62 -10.80
N ALA A 48 -16.73 -1.36 -10.81
CA ALA A 48 -18.06 -0.86 -11.15
C ALA A 48 -18.63 0.10 -10.09
N ASN A 49 -18.26 -0.10 -8.81
CA ASN A 49 -18.68 0.76 -7.71
C ASN A 49 -17.47 1.23 -6.89
N PRO A 50 -16.71 2.23 -7.39
CA PRO A 50 -15.56 2.76 -6.68
C PRO A 50 -16.03 3.50 -5.42
N TYR A 51 -15.25 3.36 -4.34
CA TYR A 51 -15.45 4.19 -3.16
C TYR A 51 -15.21 5.66 -3.52
N ARG A 52 -16.10 6.52 -3.05
CA ARG A 52 -15.97 7.98 -3.08
C ARG A 52 -15.98 8.45 -1.62
N PRO A 53 -14.95 9.19 -1.18
CA PRO A 53 -14.98 9.81 0.15
C PRO A 53 -16.26 10.62 0.34
N ASP A 54 -16.93 10.40 1.47
CA ASP A 54 -18.04 11.23 1.90
C ASP A 54 -17.48 12.34 2.82
N PRO A 55 -17.64 13.62 2.48
CA PRO A 55 -17.21 14.72 3.33
C PRO A 55 -17.79 14.67 4.76
N SER A 56 -18.89 13.95 5.01
CA SER A 56 -19.41 13.75 6.37
C SER A 56 -18.49 12.93 7.27
N ASP A 57 -17.58 12.13 6.71
CA ASP A 57 -16.61 11.32 7.46
C ASP A 57 -15.38 12.14 7.89
N ASP A 58 -15.10 13.26 7.22
CA ASP A 58 -13.89 14.06 7.42
C ASP A 58 -13.74 14.59 8.86
N PRO A 59 -14.81 15.10 9.52
CA PRO A 59 -14.69 15.57 10.90
C PRO A 59 -14.25 14.49 11.89
N ALA A 60 -14.63 13.23 11.67
CA ALA A 60 -14.22 12.14 12.56
C ALA A 60 -12.73 11.81 12.41
N ILE A 61 -12.22 11.86 11.18
CA ILE A 61 -10.79 11.70 10.89
C ILE A 61 -9.99 12.86 11.50
N GLU A 62 -10.44 14.10 11.28
CA GLU A 62 -9.77 15.28 11.86
C GLU A 62 -9.78 15.28 13.39
N ALA A 63 -10.86 14.82 14.01
CA ALA A 63 -10.94 14.68 15.46
C ALA A 63 -9.92 13.65 15.99
N ALA A 64 -9.73 12.52 15.31
CA ALA A 64 -8.73 11.52 15.67
C ALA A 64 -7.31 12.08 15.54
N LEU A 65 -6.99 12.73 14.40
CA LEU A 65 -5.70 13.39 14.19
C LEU A 65 -5.42 14.44 15.29
N ARG A 66 -6.43 15.22 15.69
CA ARG A 66 -6.28 16.25 16.73
C ARG A 66 -6.12 15.67 18.13
N ALA A 67 -6.65 14.47 18.38
CA ALA A 67 -6.53 13.79 19.67
C ALA A 67 -5.14 13.18 19.90
N ALA A 68 -4.34 13.01 18.84
CA ALA A 68 -2.99 12.48 18.95
C ALA A 68 -2.07 13.41 19.77
N PRO A 69 -1.25 12.84 20.67
CA PRO A 69 -0.37 13.63 21.52
C PRO A 69 0.72 14.33 20.70
N ARG A 70 1.14 15.53 21.15
CA ARG A 70 2.16 16.33 20.49
C ARG A 70 3.47 15.56 20.25
N GLU A 71 3.86 14.72 21.19
CA GLU A 71 5.09 13.93 21.10
C GLU A 71 5.02 12.91 19.95
N ALA A 72 3.84 12.41 19.59
CA ALA A 72 3.66 11.53 18.42
C ALA A 72 3.86 12.30 17.11
N TRP A 73 3.35 13.53 17.03
CA TRP A 73 3.59 14.42 15.89
C TRP A 73 5.07 14.78 15.74
N GLU A 74 5.76 15.07 16.84
CA GLU A 74 7.21 15.36 16.83
C GLU A 74 8.03 14.15 16.35
N ARG A 75 7.66 12.93 16.75
CA ARG A 75 8.27 11.69 16.24
C ARG A 75 8.03 11.51 14.74
N LEU A 76 6.79 11.73 14.29
CA LEU A 76 6.46 11.66 12.86
C LEU A 76 7.31 12.64 12.05
N TRP A 77 7.39 13.90 12.46
CA TRP A 77 8.13 14.90 11.69
C TRP A 77 9.62 14.68 11.70
N SER A 78 10.20 14.25 12.83
CA SER A 78 11.60 13.82 12.89
C SER A 78 11.88 12.67 11.92
N ALA A 79 10.99 11.67 11.85
CA ALA A 79 11.13 10.55 10.92
C ALA A 79 10.98 10.98 9.46
N VAL A 80 10.01 11.86 9.15
CA VAL A 80 9.80 12.40 7.80
C VAL A 80 10.99 13.24 7.36
N ASP A 81 11.53 14.11 8.21
CA ASP A 81 12.67 14.95 7.86
C ASP A 81 13.92 14.11 7.60
N GLN A 82 14.15 13.06 8.41
CA GLN A 82 15.21 12.09 8.15
C GLN A 82 15.02 11.39 6.80
N LEU A 83 13.81 10.89 6.53
CA LEU A 83 13.46 10.22 5.29
C LEU A 83 13.70 11.13 4.07
N LEU A 84 13.33 12.40 4.13
CA LEU A 84 13.44 13.32 2.99
C LEU A 84 14.87 13.81 2.70
N VAL A 85 15.79 13.66 3.66
CA VAL A 85 17.23 13.97 3.46
C VAL A 85 17.99 12.79 2.87
N GLU A 86 17.50 11.57 3.12
CA GLU A 86 18.08 10.35 2.55
C GLU A 86 17.89 10.31 1.03
N ASP A 87 18.88 9.77 0.30
CA ASP A 87 18.74 9.54 -1.13
C ASP A 87 17.64 8.50 -1.39
N GLN A 88 16.92 8.64 -2.50
CA GLN A 88 15.81 7.77 -2.83
C GLN A 88 16.23 6.29 -2.92
N ALA A 89 17.45 6.01 -3.39
CA ALA A 89 17.99 4.66 -3.47
C ALA A 89 18.25 4.03 -2.09
N SER A 90 18.27 4.83 -1.02
CA SER A 90 18.51 4.38 0.36
C SER A 90 17.24 4.00 1.11
N HIS A 91 16.04 4.29 0.58
CA HIS A 91 14.77 4.03 1.27
C HIS A 91 14.38 2.55 1.33
N GLY A 92 14.96 1.72 0.47
CA GLY A 92 14.77 0.28 0.54
C GLY A 92 15.43 -0.46 -0.60
N THR A 93 15.63 -1.77 -0.41
CA THR A 93 16.25 -2.65 -1.40
C THR A 93 15.40 -3.87 -1.64
N MET A 94 15.17 -4.22 -2.91
CA MET A 94 14.50 -5.46 -3.28
C MET A 94 15.39 -6.66 -2.98
N ARG A 95 14.86 -7.64 -2.27
CA ARG A 95 15.56 -8.88 -1.88
C ARG A 95 14.94 -10.07 -2.57
N PHE A 96 15.79 -11.03 -2.93
CA PHE A 96 15.39 -12.30 -3.55
C PHE A 96 15.93 -13.52 -2.78
N GLU A 97 16.75 -13.27 -1.76
CA GLU A 97 17.47 -14.27 -0.98
C GLU A 97 17.41 -13.92 0.50
N ASN A 98 17.34 -14.95 1.34
CA ASN A 98 17.52 -14.85 2.79
C ASN A 98 19.00 -14.67 3.14
N THR A 99 19.29 -14.35 4.41
CA THR A 99 20.66 -14.17 4.93
C THR A 99 21.54 -15.42 4.76
N ASP A 100 20.95 -16.61 4.69
CA ASP A 100 21.66 -17.89 4.48
C ASP A 100 21.88 -18.23 2.99
N GLY A 101 21.50 -17.33 2.07
CA GLY A 101 21.62 -17.52 0.61
C GLY A 101 20.50 -18.35 0.00
N SER A 102 19.51 -18.81 0.77
CA SER A 102 18.33 -19.49 0.22
C SER A 102 17.41 -18.49 -0.50
N LEU A 103 16.86 -18.88 -1.65
CA LEU A 103 15.88 -18.05 -2.38
C LEU A 103 14.61 -17.86 -1.53
N CYS A 104 14.09 -16.63 -1.51
CA CYS A 104 12.84 -16.29 -0.83
C CYS A 104 11.83 -15.65 -1.81
N MET A 105 10.60 -15.42 -1.33
CA MET A 105 9.67 -14.58 -2.08
C MET A 105 10.25 -13.16 -2.12
N PRO A 106 10.25 -12.49 -3.29
CA PRO A 106 10.76 -11.15 -3.36
C PRO A 106 10.06 -10.24 -2.36
N HIS A 107 10.81 -9.51 -1.54
CA HIS A 107 10.30 -8.52 -0.59
C HIS A 107 11.21 -7.29 -0.59
N VAL A 108 10.71 -6.17 -0.05
CA VAL A 108 11.52 -4.97 0.14
C VAL A 108 12.03 -4.92 1.58
N ASP A 109 13.35 -4.82 1.74
CA ASP A 109 13.96 -4.42 3.00
C ASP A 109 13.94 -2.89 3.05
N TYR A 110 13.02 -2.32 3.82
CA TYR A 110 12.89 -0.88 4.01
C TYR A 110 13.97 -0.32 4.93
N SER A 111 14.30 0.96 4.74
CA SER A 111 15.16 1.69 5.67
C SER A 111 14.44 1.94 6.99
N LYS A 112 15.24 2.15 8.05
CA LYS A 112 14.71 2.50 9.37
C LYS A 112 13.90 3.81 9.38
N SER A 113 14.20 4.74 8.47
CA SER A 113 13.46 5.99 8.33
C SER A 113 12.05 5.73 7.79
N VAL A 114 11.90 4.88 6.78
CA VAL A 114 10.59 4.45 6.27
C VAL A 114 9.78 3.74 7.34
N ASP A 115 10.39 2.78 8.05
CA ASP A 115 9.72 2.05 9.13
C ASP A 115 9.19 3.00 10.22
N ARG A 116 10.03 3.94 10.66
CA ARG A 116 9.65 4.95 11.66
C ARG A 116 8.52 5.87 11.19
N VAL A 117 8.51 6.25 9.91
CA VAL A 117 7.39 7.04 9.36
C VAL A 117 6.11 6.21 9.42
N VAL A 118 6.15 4.95 8.98
CA VAL A 118 4.96 4.06 9.02
C VAL A 118 4.46 3.87 10.45
N GLU A 119 5.35 3.58 11.41
CA GLU A 119 5.00 3.45 12.83
C GLU A 119 4.37 4.75 13.36
N SER A 120 5.00 5.90 13.12
CA SER A 120 4.51 7.19 13.60
C SER A 120 3.17 7.59 12.98
N LEU A 121 2.88 7.17 11.74
CA LEU A 121 1.55 7.37 11.12
C LEU A 121 0.44 6.64 11.87
N TYR A 122 0.71 5.47 12.47
CA TYR A 122 -0.26 4.82 13.36
C TYR A 122 -0.39 5.56 14.68
N GLU A 123 0.70 6.11 15.24
CA GLU A 123 0.65 6.83 16.52
C GLU A 123 -0.15 8.13 16.46
N VAL A 124 -0.23 8.77 15.29
CA VAL A 124 -1.03 9.99 15.08
C VAL A 124 -2.43 9.73 14.53
N ASP A 125 -2.88 8.47 14.48
CA ASP A 125 -4.16 8.04 13.90
C ASP A 125 -4.37 8.46 12.42
N ALA A 126 -3.28 8.62 11.66
CA ALA A 126 -3.33 8.91 10.22
C ALA A 126 -3.65 7.67 9.35
N ILE A 127 -3.63 6.47 9.92
CA ILE A 127 -4.03 5.22 9.25
C ILE A 127 -5.50 4.91 9.53
N VAL A 128 -6.39 5.51 8.73
CA VAL A 128 -7.84 5.50 8.93
C VAL A 128 -8.54 4.24 8.38
N SER A 129 -9.75 3.96 8.87
CA SER A 129 -10.57 2.86 8.38
C SER A 129 -11.55 3.33 7.31
N PHE A 130 -11.38 2.86 6.07
CA PHE A 130 -12.33 3.07 4.97
C PHE A 130 -12.16 1.97 3.90
N PRO A 131 -13.06 1.87 2.90
CA PRO A 131 -12.96 0.93 1.78
C PRO A 131 -11.80 1.22 0.79
N TRP A 132 -10.57 1.33 1.28
CA TRP A 132 -9.39 1.76 0.50
C TRP A 132 -9.12 0.95 -0.76
N MET A 133 -9.41 -0.36 -0.76
CA MET A 133 -9.28 -1.21 -1.96
C MET A 133 -10.23 -0.81 -3.11
N LYS A 134 -11.36 -0.16 -2.79
CA LYS A 134 -12.32 0.35 -3.76
C LYS A 134 -12.04 1.80 -4.17
N TRP A 135 -11.08 2.46 -3.51
CA TRP A 135 -10.78 3.86 -3.79
C TRP A 135 -9.76 3.99 -4.92
N LYS A 136 -10.07 4.82 -5.91
CA LYS A 136 -9.23 5.02 -7.10
C LYS A 136 -8.16 6.09 -6.87
N LEU A 137 -7.29 5.88 -5.87
CA LEU A 137 -6.23 6.81 -5.48
C LEU A 137 -5.48 7.40 -6.68
N ARG A 138 -4.94 6.56 -7.57
CA ARG A 138 -4.15 7.01 -8.73
C ARG A 138 -4.95 7.84 -9.74
N SER A 139 -6.28 7.72 -9.75
CA SER A 139 -7.16 8.53 -10.61
C SER A 139 -7.53 9.86 -9.95
N VAL A 140 -7.67 9.89 -8.62
CA VAL A 140 -8.04 11.09 -7.86
C VAL A 140 -6.81 11.99 -7.64
N TYR A 141 -5.69 11.40 -7.20
CA TYR A 141 -4.44 12.09 -6.88
C TYR A 141 -3.25 11.46 -7.64
N PRO A 142 -3.15 11.66 -8.97
CA PRO A 142 -2.08 11.07 -9.78
C PRO A 142 -0.71 11.65 -9.40
N GLY A 143 0.15 10.82 -8.80
CA GLY A 143 1.44 11.26 -8.26
C GLY A 143 1.28 12.30 -7.14
N GLY A 144 0.22 12.19 -6.34
CA GLY A 144 -0.08 13.11 -5.24
C GLY A 144 -0.59 14.50 -5.65
N ARG A 145 -0.69 14.83 -6.94
CA ARG A 145 -1.14 16.15 -7.40
C ARG A 145 -2.56 16.47 -6.91
N GLY A 146 -2.76 17.67 -6.36
CA GLY A 146 -4.03 18.15 -5.85
C GLY A 146 -4.24 17.90 -4.36
N LEU A 147 -3.37 17.11 -3.71
CA LEU A 147 -3.45 16.87 -2.26
C LEU A 147 -3.21 18.14 -1.44
N GLU A 148 -2.41 19.07 -1.94
CA GLU A 148 -2.11 20.34 -1.28
C GLU A 148 -3.36 21.16 -0.95
N ALA A 149 -4.40 21.06 -1.79
CA ALA A 149 -5.68 21.75 -1.61
C ALA A 149 -6.81 20.84 -1.10
N ALA A 150 -6.55 19.55 -0.94
CA ALA A 150 -7.54 18.57 -0.51
C ALA A 150 -7.86 18.69 1.00
N PRO A 151 -8.98 18.14 1.48
CA PRO A 151 -9.19 17.90 2.91
C PRO A 151 -8.03 17.08 3.51
N VAL A 152 -7.64 17.34 4.75
CA VAL A 152 -6.57 16.53 5.40
C VAL A 152 -6.99 15.06 5.53
N ALA A 153 -8.29 14.80 5.65
CA ALA A 153 -8.85 13.46 5.65
C ALA A 153 -8.47 12.67 4.39
N ASP A 154 -8.35 13.33 3.23
CA ASP A 154 -7.88 12.68 2.01
C ASP A 154 -6.40 12.34 2.06
N ALA A 155 -5.55 13.17 2.67
CA ALA A 155 -4.16 12.81 2.93
C ALA A 155 -4.05 11.56 3.82
N ALA A 156 -4.84 11.48 4.89
CA ALA A 156 -4.92 10.28 5.75
C ALA A 156 -5.40 9.04 4.97
N ARG A 157 -6.39 9.20 4.08
CA ARG A 157 -6.84 8.13 3.18
C ARG A 157 -5.73 7.69 2.21
N VAL A 158 -4.95 8.62 1.65
CA VAL A 158 -3.79 8.30 0.78
C VAL A 158 -2.75 7.50 1.54
N LEU A 159 -2.34 7.99 2.71
CA LEU A 159 -1.36 7.34 3.58
C LEU A 159 -1.79 5.91 3.92
N THR A 160 -3.07 5.75 4.29
CA THR A 160 -3.68 4.44 4.54
C THR A 160 -3.62 3.53 3.33
N ALA A 161 -4.02 4.02 2.15
CA ALA A 161 -4.05 3.22 0.94
C ALA A 161 -2.64 2.75 0.54
N VAL A 162 -1.62 3.60 0.67
CA VAL A 162 -0.21 3.27 0.41
C VAL A 162 0.29 2.23 1.42
N VAL A 163 0.18 2.52 2.73
CA VAL A 163 0.69 1.65 3.80
C VAL A 163 0.00 0.29 3.81
N ARG A 164 -1.32 0.24 3.59
CA ARG A 164 -2.06 -1.03 3.60
C ARG A 164 -1.87 -1.83 2.32
N ALA A 165 -1.67 -1.19 1.18
CA ALA A 165 -1.39 -1.88 -0.08
C ALA A 165 -0.05 -2.64 -0.05
N GLU A 166 0.92 -2.18 0.74
CA GLU A 166 2.20 -2.88 0.96
C GLU A 166 2.00 -4.33 1.41
N ARG A 167 0.95 -4.62 2.19
CA ARG A 167 0.64 -5.98 2.68
C ARG A 167 0.27 -6.97 1.59
N PHE A 168 -0.03 -6.47 0.38
CA PHE A 168 -0.49 -7.27 -0.76
C PHE A 168 0.47 -7.20 -1.95
N ASN A 169 1.31 -6.16 -2.00
CA ASN A 169 2.26 -5.95 -3.07
C ASN A 169 3.47 -5.20 -2.50
N ASP A 170 4.62 -5.88 -2.45
CA ASP A 170 5.86 -5.27 -2.00
C ASP A 170 6.30 -4.12 -2.93
N GLY A 171 6.84 -3.06 -2.32
CA GLY A 171 7.37 -1.89 -3.01
C GLY A 171 6.35 -0.80 -3.32
N VAL A 172 5.13 -0.85 -2.77
CA VAL A 172 4.12 0.21 -2.95
C VAL A 172 4.57 1.51 -2.29
N ILE A 173 5.16 1.45 -1.09
CA ILE A 173 5.72 2.62 -0.40
C ILE A 173 6.88 3.20 -1.22
N LEU A 174 7.81 2.38 -1.73
CA LEU A 174 8.89 2.86 -2.61
C LEU A 174 8.36 3.55 -3.87
N ALA A 175 7.33 2.97 -4.51
CA ALA A 175 6.72 3.57 -5.68
C ALA A 175 6.06 4.92 -5.37
N ALA A 176 5.37 5.03 -4.23
CA ALA A 176 4.73 6.26 -3.78
C ALA A 176 5.74 7.34 -3.33
N LEU A 177 6.91 6.92 -2.81
CA LEU A 177 8.04 7.80 -2.56
C LEU A 177 8.64 8.32 -3.88
N GLY A 178 8.72 7.46 -4.89
CA GLY A 178 9.34 7.82 -6.17
C GLY A 178 8.48 8.65 -7.10
N ASP A 179 7.16 8.54 -7.01
CA ASP A 179 6.24 9.36 -7.80
C ASP A 179 5.74 10.61 -7.05
N GLY A 180 6.19 10.83 -5.81
CA GLY A 180 5.85 12.00 -4.99
C GLY A 180 4.53 11.87 -4.21
N THR A 181 3.77 10.79 -4.39
CA THR A 181 2.46 10.61 -3.74
C THR A 181 2.58 10.62 -2.22
N LEU A 182 3.57 9.93 -1.66
CA LEU A 182 3.74 9.84 -0.22
C LEU A 182 4.14 11.20 0.37
N GLN A 183 5.07 11.91 -0.29
CA GLN A 183 5.53 13.23 0.13
C GLN A 183 4.41 14.27 0.08
N ALA A 184 3.58 14.27 -0.97
CA ALA A 184 2.44 15.17 -1.08
C ALA A 184 1.42 14.96 0.07
N ALA A 185 1.14 13.70 0.42
CA ALA A 185 0.24 13.37 1.53
C ALA A 185 0.83 13.78 2.89
N LEU A 186 2.12 13.50 3.13
CA LEU A 186 2.82 13.90 4.36
C LEU A 186 2.88 15.42 4.52
N ASN A 187 3.17 16.15 3.43
CA ASN A 187 3.19 17.61 3.44
C ASN A 187 1.80 18.19 3.74
N ARG A 188 0.75 17.64 3.12
CA ARG A 188 -0.63 18.07 3.39
C ARG A 188 -1.01 17.87 4.86
N LEU A 189 -0.59 16.75 5.44
CA LEU A 189 -0.79 16.43 6.85
C LEU A 189 0.00 17.39 7.76
N ARG A 190 1.25 17.70 7.42
CA ARG A 190 2.10 18.66 8.15
C ARG A 190 1.51 20.06 8.15
N THR A 191 1.12 20.58 6.98
CA THR A 191 0.47 21.90 6.88
C THR A 191 -0.80 21.98 7.74
N TRP A 192 -1.65 20.95 7.69
CA TRP A 192 -2.84 20.93 8.54
C TRP A 192 -2.52 20.99 10.03
N TYR A 193 -1.50 20.24 10.46
CA TYR A 193 -1.06 20.18 11.85
C TYR A 193 -0.51 21.54 12.33
N GLU A 194 0.32 22.19 11.51
CA GLU A 194 0.90 23.51 11.80
C GLU A 194 -0.15 24.63 11.83
N ASP A 195 -1.25 24.48 11.08
CA ASP A 195 -2.38 25.41 11.09
C ASP A 195 -3.30 25.25 12.31
N GLN A 196 -3.15 24.18 13.11
CA GLN A 196 -3.97 24.01 14.32
C GLN A 196 -3.53 25.00 15.41
N PRO A 197 -4.48 25.58 16.18
CA PRO A 197 -4.13 26.38 17.34
C PRO A 197 -3.44 25.52 18.40
N ALA A 198 -2.40 26.09 19.04
CA ALA A 198 -1.62 25.48 20.11
C ALA A 198 -2.44 25.20 21.37
#